data_AF-A0A963L5J9-F1
#
_entry.id   AF-A0A963L5J9-F1
#
_cell.length_a   1.000
_cell.length_b   1.000
_cell.length_c   1.000
_cell.angle_alpha   90.00
_cell.angle_beta   90.00
_cell.angle_gamma   90.00
#
_symmetry.space_group_name_H-M   'P 1'
#
loop_
_entity.id
_entity.type
_entity.pdbx_description
1 polymer ?
#
loop_
_entity_poly.entity_id
_entity_poly.type
_entity_poly.pdbx_seq_one_letter_code
_entity_poly.pdbx_strand_id
1 'polypeptide(L)'
;VEAIVERLDVKQQLFSELESIVAPAAVLATNTSSLSVTAIGAALQRPDRFAGFHFFNPVPLMRVVEVIAGLKTDPDVCRRLHDFAREFGHTAVSAQDTPGFIVNHAGRGYGTEALRVVGERVAEFATVDRILRDQVGFRLGPFELMDLTALDVSHPVMESIYRQYYDEPRYRPSVITAQRLAGGVVGKKVGDGFYRYVEGAAQVPPEPAPPQIADLPPVWVSPKAARRPEIYQLLKDLGASIETAQTPSANALILVAPLGLDVTTLAAVERLDPTRTIGIDMMLDDASTKRRVLATNPATRPDMRDAAHALFAKDGKAVSVIRDSGGFVSQRVVATIVNIATDMCQQGICSPADLELAVTLGLGYPMGPLALGDRIGPTNVLEILFNMQTVYGDPRYRPSPWLRRRGALGLSLKHEEI
;
A
#
# COMPACT_ATOMS: atom_id res chain seq x y z
N VAL A 1 8.48 -26.89 16.30
CA VAL A 1 7.95 -25.55 15.97
C VAL A 1 6.75 -25.31 16.87
N GLU A 2 6.74 -24.22 17.61
CA GLU A 2 5.69 -23.83 18.55
C GLU A 2 4.65 -22.95 17.85
N ALA A 3 3.36 -23.23 18.08
CA ALA A 3 2.23 -22.46 17.55
C ALA A 3 1.06 -22.45 18.56
N ILE A 4 1.37 -22.24 19.84
CA ILE A 4 0.43 -22.08 20.93
C ILE A 4 -0.01 -20.60 21.07
N VAL A 5 -0.83 -20.32 22.09
CA VAL A 5 -1.38 -18.98 22.38
C VAL A 5 -0.32 -17.86 22.34
N GLU A 6 -0.70 -16.71 21.76
CA GLU A 6 0.18 -15.56 21.54
C GLU A 6 0.40 -14.75 22.83
N ARG A 7 1.03 -15.38 23.82
CA ARG A 7 1.37 -14.80 25.13
C ARG A 7 2.83 -15.06 25.48
N LEU A 8 3.57 -14.00 25.79
CA LEU A 8 5.02 -14.08 26.03
C LEU A 8 5.36 -15.01 27.21
N ASP A 9 4.66 -14.85 28.33
CA ASP A 9 4.89 -15.64 29.55
C ASP A 9 4.66 -17.14 29.31
N VAL A 10 3.60 -17.48 28.59
CA VAL A 10 3.23 -18.86 28.25
C VAL A 10 4.26 -19.49 27.30
N LYS A 11 4.70 -18.74 26.27
CA LYS A 11 5.73 -19.23 25.35
C LYS A 11 7.09 -19.40 26.04
N GLN A 12 7.50 -18.45 26.88
CA GLN A 12 8.74 -18.55 27.65
C GLN A 12 8.75 -19.79 28.54
N GLN A 13 7.68 -20.02 29.31
CA GLN A 13 7.55 -21.20 30.15
C GLN A 13 7.67 -22.50 29.32
N LEU A 14 6.90 -22.60 28.23
CA LEU A 14 6.94 -23.77 27.35
C LEU A 14 8.37 -24.02 26.83
N PHE A 15 9.05 -22.98 26.34
CA PHE A 15 10.39 -23.14 25.78
C PHE A 15 11.44 -23.53 26.82
N SER A 16 11.38 -22.97 28.04
CA SER A 16 12.26 -23.39 29.14
C SER A 16 12.05 -24.85 29.53
N GLU A 17 10.80 -25.34 29.55
CA GLU A 17 10.49 -26.75 29.80
C GLU A 17 11.01 -27.65 28.66
N LEU A 18 10.70 -27.29 27.41
CA LEU A 18 11.15 -28.02 26.21
C LEU A 18 12.67 -28.13 26.14
N GLU A 19 13.40 -27.10 26.57
CA GLU A 19 14.86 -27.06 26.54
C GLU A 19 15.50 -28.24 27.28
N SER A 20 14.87 -28.69 28.37
CA SER A 20 15.31 -29.81 29.21
C SER A 20 14.93 -31.19 28.65
N ILE A 21 13.98 -31.23 27.70
CA ILE A 21 13.42 -32.47 27.14
C ILE A 21 14.12 -32.83 25.82
N VAL A 22 14.40 -31.83 24.99
CA VAL A 22 14.96 -32.04 23.65
C VAL A 22 16.48 -32.15 23.67
N ALA A 23 17.04 -32.79 22.63
CA ALA A 23 18.49 -32.92 22.50
C ALA A 23 19.19 -31.54 22.52
N PRO A 24 20.42 -31.44 23.06
CA PRO A 24 21.20 -30.20 23.11
C PRO A 24 21.42 -29.47 21.77
N ALA A 25 21.35 -30.19 20.64
CA ALA A 25 21.50 -29.66 19.29
C ALA A 25 20.16 -29.42 18.54
N ALA A 26 19.02 -29.70 19.18
CA ALA A 26 17.70 -29.49 18.58
C ALA A 26 17.41 -28.00 18.43
N VAL A 27 16.99 -27.58 17.24
CA VAL A 27 16.54 -26.21 16.97
C VAL A 27 15.15 -26.02 17.58
N LEU A 28 14.99 -24.94 18.32
CA LEU A 28 13.70 -24.50 18.86
C LEU A 28 13.21 -23.33 18.00
N ALA A 29 11.96 -23.40 17.55
CA ALA A 29 11.40 -22.38 16.66
C ALA A 29 9.96 -22.03 17.02
N THR A 30 9.60 -20.76 16.87
CA THR A 30 8.24 -20.24 17.15
C THR A 30 7.58 -19.69 15.89
N ASN A 31 6.27 -19.95 15.73
CA ASN A 31 5.40 -19.38 14.70
C ASN A 31 4.76 -18.05 15.17
N THR A 32 5.32 -17.38 16.17
CA THR A 32 4.84 -16.06 16.62
C THR A 32 4.68 -15.10 15.45
N SER A 33 3.65 -14.27 15.51
CA SER A 33 3.30 -13.28 14.47
C SER A 33 3.58 -11.85 14.91
N SER A 34 3.73 -11.63 16.22
CA SER A 34 3.73 -10.30 16.84
C SER A 34 4.69 -10.12 18.02
N LEU A 35 5.10 -11.22 18.68
CA LEU A 35 6.04 -11.18 19.80
C LEU A 35 7.49 -11.23 19.30
N SER A 36 8.37 -10.52 20.00
CA SER A 36 9.81 -10.54 19.74
C SER A 36 10.38 -11.94 19.97
N VAL A 37 11.10 -12.44 18.96
CA VAL A 37 11.85 -13.69 19.03
C VAL A 37 12.93 -13.62 20.11
N THR A 38 13.60 -12.47 20.22
CA THR A 38 14.58 -12.20 21.27
C THR A 38 13.95 -12.28 22.66
N ALA A 39 12.78 -11.67 22.86
CA ALA A 39 12.09 -11.70 24.14
C ALA A 39 11.67 -13.13 24.54
N ILE A 40 11.17 -13.93 23.58
CA ILE A 40 10.84 -15.34 23.85
C ILE A 40 12.11 -16.13 24.19
N GLY A 41 13.17 -15.98 23.39
CA GLY A 41 14.43 -16.69 23.59
C GLY A 41 15.19 -16.28 24.85
N ALA A 42 14.90 -15.12 25.45
CA ALA A 42 15.60 -14.63 26.64
C ALA A 42 15.45 -15.53 27.88
N ALA A 43 14.42 -16.37 27.93
CA ALA A 43 14.19 -17.33 29.01
C ALA A 43 14.96 -18.66 28.84
N LEU A 44 15.66 -18.86 27.71
CA LEU A 44 16.41 -20.07 27.41
C LEU A 44 17.85 -20.01 27.93
N GLN A 45 18.39 -21.16 28.33
CA GLN A 45 19.81 -21.30 28.68
C GLN A 45 20.71 -21.25 27.43
N ARG A 46 20.20 -21.73 26.28
CA ARG A 46 20.86 -21.76 24.98
C ARG A 46 20.01 -21.01 23.94
N PRO A 47 19.97 -19.67 24.01
CA PRO A 47 19.18 -18.87 23.07
C PRO A 47 19.76 -18.88 21.65
N ASP A 48 21.01 -19.33 21.45
CA ASP A 48 21.67 -19.46 20.15
C ASP A 48 20.96 -20.44 19.21
N ARG A 49 20.31 -21.46 19.77
CA ARG A 49 19.56 -22.46 18.98
C ARG A 49 18.08 -22.12 18.75
N PHE A 50 17.67 -20.90 19.07
CA PHE A 50 16.29 -20.43 19.00
C PHE A 50 16.07 -19.42 17.87
N ALA A 51 14.99 -19.56 17.11
CA ALA A 51 14.65 -18.64 16.01
C ALA A 51 13.14 -18.50 15.80
N GLY A 52 12.72 -17.46 15.08
CA GLY A 52 11.36 -17.40 14.53
C GLY A 52 11.27 -18.19 13.23
N PHE A 53 10.14 -18.87 13.03
CA PHE A 53 9.83 -19.65 11.84
C PHE A 53 8.33 -19.48 11.53
N HIS A 54 8.00 -18.34 10.92
CA HIS A 54 6.63 -17.82 10.83
C HIS A 54 5.99 -18.16 9.48
N PHE A 55 4.89 -18.90 9.55
CA PHE A 55 4.05 -19.36 8.45
C PHE A 55 2.77 -18.53 8.36
N PHE A 56 2.21 -18.45 7.15
CA PHE A 56 1.00 -17.68 6.88
C PHE A 56 -0.21 -18.58 6.66
N ASN A 57 -1.36 -18.19 7.18
CA ASN A 57 -2.59 -18.97 7.08
C ASN A 57 -3.28 -18.75 5.70
N PRO A 58 -3.76 -19.80 5.01
CA PRO A 58 -3.57 -21.24 5.28
C PRO A 58 -2.18 -21.75 4.88
N VAL A 59 -1.49 -22.42 5.81
CA VAL A 59 -0.10 -22.87 5.64
C VAL A 59 0.12 -23.70 4.37
N PRO A 60 -0.73 -24.68 4.00
CA PRO A 60 -0.51 -25.45 2.78
C PRO A 60 -0.64 -24.66 1.47
N LEU A 61 -1.26 -23.47 1.52
CA LEU A 61 -1.50 -22.63 0.34
C LEU A 61 -0.51 -21.46 0.25
N MET A 62 -0.05 -20.96 1.39
CA MET A 62 0.88 -19.83 1.46
C MET A 62 2.32 -20.33 1.30
N ARG A 63 3.03 -19.83 0.28
CA ARG A 63 4.34 -20.37 -0.11
C ARG A 63 5.54 -19.69 0.55
N VAL A 64 5.33 -18.80 1.51
CA VAL A 64 6.43 -18.07 2.17
C VAL A 64 6.52 -18.45 3.65
N VAL A 65 7.75 -18.52 4.15
CA VAL A 65 8.06 -18.64 5.58
C VAL A 65 9.11 -17.60 5.94
N GLU A 66 8.84 -16.81 6.97
CA GLU A 66 9.84 -15.88 7.51
C GLU A 66 10.73 -16.63 8.52
N VAL A 67 12.04 -16.62 8.27
CA VAL A 67 13.06 -17.10 9.21
C VAL A 67 13.62 -15.88 9.93
N ILE A 68 13.35 -15.78 11.23
CA ILE A 68 13.63 -14.58 12.02
C ILE A 68 14.77 -14.84 13.01
N ALA A 69 15.85 -14.09 12.86
CA ALA A 69 16.96 -14.12 13.81
C ALA A 69 16.65 -13.24 15.02
N GLY A 70 16.64 -13.84 16.21
CA GLY A 70 16.71 -13.10 17.46
C GLY A 70 18.14 -12.63 17.75
N LEU A 71 18.31 -11.78 18.75
CA LEU A 71 19.60 -11.12 19.05
C LEU A 71 20.77 -12.10 19.27
N LYS A 72 20.49 -13.30 19.79
CA LYS A 72 21.51 -14.32 20.09
C LYS A 72 21.50 -15.51 19.14
N THR A 73 20.58 -15.56 18.18
CA THR A 73 20.41 -16.70 17.27
C THR A 73 21.68 -16.95 16.47
N ASP A 74 22.15 -18.20 16.44
CA ASP A 74 23.27 -18.60 15.60
C ASP A 74 22.84 -18.56 14.12
N PRO A 75 23.60 -17.88 13.24
CA PRO A 75 23.32 -17.86 11.79
C PRO A 75 23.15 -19.25 11.16
N ASP A 76 23.82 -20.29 11.67
CA ASP A 76 23.65 -21.66 11.18
C ASP A 76 22.24 -22.21 11.41
N VAL A 77 21.57 -21.79 12.50
CA VAL A 77 20.16 -22.16 12.74
C VAL A 77 19.25 -21.58 11.69
N CYS A 78 19.44 -20.31 11.34
CA CYS A 78 18.67 -19.67 10.27
C CYS A 78 18.91 -20.38 8.93
N ARG A 79 20.16 -20.75 8.63
CA ARG A 79 20.51 -21.52 7.42
C ARG A 79 19.79 -22.87 7.38
N ARG A 80 19.82 -23.63 8.48
CA ARG A 80 19.13 -24.92 8.60
C ARG A 80 17.62 -24.79 8.46
N LEU A 81 17.01 -23.73 8.99
CA LEU A 81 15.58 -23.45 8.82
C LEU A 81 15.24 -23.08 7.37
N HIS A 82 16.11 -22.35 6.67
CA HIS A 82 15.99 -22.08 5.24
C HIS A 82 15.99 -23.37 4.42
N ASP A 83 16.96 -24.25 4.67
CA ASP A 83 17.07 -25.54 3.98
C ASP A 83 15.83 -26.39 4.26
N PHE A 84 15.42 -26.47 5.53
CA PHE A 84 14.22 -27.22 5.94
C PHE A 84 12.94 -26.68 5.26
N ALA A 85 12.73 -25.36 5.21
CA ALA A 85 11.58 -24.76 4.54
C ALA A 85 11.47 -25.15 3.05
N ARG A 86 12.61 -25.21 2.36
CA ARG A 86 12.68 -25.58 0.95
C ARG A 86 12.33 -27.04 0.74
N GLU A 87 12.70 -27.94 1.64
CA GLU A 87 12.42 -29.37 1.53
C GLU A 87 10.91 -29.68 1.44
N PHE A 88 10.07 -28.93 2.15
CA PHE A 88 8.60 -29.06 2.08
C PHE A 88 7.94 -27.98 1.21
N GLY A 89 8.68 -27.40 0.25
CA GLY A 89 8.14 -26.63 -0.86
C GLY A 89 7.83 -25.16 -0.56
N HIS A 90 8.31 -24.61 0.55
CA HIS A 90 8.15 -23.19 0.87
C HIS A 90 9.38 -22.38 0.47
N THR A 91 9.17 -21.09 0.21
CA THR A 91 10.21 -20.08 0.01
C THR A 91 10.51 -19.42 1.36
N ALA A 92 11.69 -19.71 1.91
CA ALA A 92 12.16 -19.02 3.10
C ALA A 92 12.73 -17.65 2.75
N VAL A 93 12.43 -16.67 3.61
CA VAL A 93 12.96 -15.30 3.55
C VAL A 93 13.55 -14.92 4.90
N SER A 94 14.64 -14.16 4.90
CA SER A 94 15.34 -13.77 6.14
C SER A 94 14.83 -12.44 6.68
N ALA A 95 14.51 -12.41 7.98
CA ALA A 95 14.09 -11.20 8.69
C ALA A 95 14.86 -10.99 10.00
N GLN A 96 15.04 -9.74 10.39
CA GLN A 96 15.47 -9.37 11.75
C GLN A 96 14.26 -9.33 12.68
N ASP A 97 14.51 -9.57 13.98
CA ASP A 97 13.52 -9.49 15.04
C ASP A 97 13.06 -8.04 15.30
N THR A 98 12.18 -7.56 14.42
CA THR A 98 11.55 -6.24 14.48
C THR A 98 10.03 -6.38 14.42
N PRO A 99 9.26 -5.42 14.97
CA PRO A 99 7.81 -5.56 15.07
C PRO A 99 7.12 -5.82 13.72
N GLY A 100 6.50 -6.99 13.58
CA GLY A 100 5.80 -7.39 12.35
C GLY A 100 6.68 -7.96 11.23
N PHE A 101 7.97 -8.21 11.50
CA PHE A 101 8.92 -8.85 10.59
C PHE A 101 8.91 -8.21 9.19
N ILE A 102 8.60 -8.96 8.12
CA ILE A 102 8.54 -8.41 6.76
C ILE A 102 7.09 -8.19 6.34
N VAL A 103 6.30 -9.26 6.28
CA VAL A 103 4.96 -9.25 5.65
C VAL A 103 3.98 -8.38 6.41
N ASN A 104 3.89 -8.53 7.74
CA ASN A 104 2.96 -7.74 8.55
C ASN A 104 3.36 -6.27 8.58
N HIS A 105 4.66 -5.97 8.56
CA HIS A 105 5.22 -4.63 8.53
C HIS A 105 4.97 -3.93 7.18
N ALA A 106 5.38 -4.55 6.07
CA ALA A 106 5.20 -4.02 4.71
C ALA A 106 3.71 -3.81 4.36
N GLY A 107 2.82 -4.67 4.87
CA GLY A 107 1.38 -4.57 4.64
C GLY A 107 0.73 -3.33 5.27
N ARG A 108 1.41 -2.60 6.16
CA ARG A 108 0.84 -1.40 6.81
C ARG A 108 0.55 -0.28 5.83
N GLY A 109 1.32 -0.17 4.74
CA GLY A 109 1.12 0.89 3.74
C GLY A 109 -0.21 0.80 2.99
N TYR A 110 -0.74 -0.40 2.80
CA TYR A 110 -1.95 -0.61 1.99
C TYR A 110 -3.22 -0.18 2.74
N GLY A 111 -3.51 -0.84 3.86
CA GLY A 111 -4.75 -0.61 4.60
C GLY A 111 -4.80 0.75 5.30
N THR A 112 -3.70 1.18 5.94
CA THR A 112 -3.71 2.42 6.73
C THR A 112 -3.84 3.66 5.86
N GLU A 113 -3.24 3.67 4.67
CA GLU A 113 -3.35 4.81 3.75
C GLU A 113 -4.71 4.85 3.07
N ALA A 114 -5.27 3.69 2.68
CA ALA A 114 -6.65 3.61 2.19
C ALA A 114 -7.66 4.13 3.23
N LEU A 115 -7.47 3.78 4.50
CA LEU A 115 -8.28 4.30 5.61
C LEU A 115 -8.17 5.81 5.79
N ARG A 116 -7.00 6.38 5.49
CA ARG A 116 -6.80 7.83 5.55
C ARG A 116 -7.52 8.54 4.40
N VAL A 117 -7.39 8.02 3.18
CA VAL A 117 -8.10 8.52 1.98
C VAL A 117 -9.62 8.63 2.24
N VAL A 118 -10.23 7.57 2.78
CA VAL A 118 -11.66 7.57 3.09
C VAL A 118 -12.02 8.44 4.30
N GLY A 119 -11.13 8.53 5.30
CA GLY A 119 -11.30 9.43 6.45
C GLY A 119 -11.34 10.91 6.07
N GLU A 120 -10.61 11.28 5.02
CA GLU A 120 -10.62 12.61 4.41
C GLU A 120 -11.79 12.79 3.41
N ARG A 121 -12.63 11.76 3.23
CA ARG A 121 -13.77 11.71 2.30
C ARG A 121 -13.36 11.96 0.84
N VAL A 122 -12.17 11.51 0.45
CA VAL A 122 -11.69 11.59 -0.93
C VAL A 122 -12.55 10.72 -1.86
N ALA A 123 -12.88 9.51 -1.40
CA ALA A 123 -13.69 8.54 -2.12
C ALA A 123 -14.35 7.54 -1.14
N GLU A 124 -15.37 6.83 -1.61
CA GLU A 124 -16.04 5.75 -0.87
C GLU A 124 -15.23 4.45 -0.92
N PHE A 125 -15.50 3.51 0.00
CA PHE A 125 -14.78 2.23 0.11
C PHE A 125 -14.70 1.48 -1.23
N ALA A 126 -15.85 1.31 -1.91
CA ALA A 126 -15.93 0.61 -3.19
C ALA A 126 -15.11 1.30 -4.29
N THR A 127 -15.05 2.62 -4.28
CA THR A 127 -14.28 3.39 -5.27
C THR A 127 -12.78 3.22 -5.03
N VAL A 128 -12.32 3.29 -3.79
CA VAL A 128 -10.91 3.05 -3.44
C VAL A 128 -10.51 1.61 -3.79
N ASP A 129 -11.34 0.62 -3.48
CA ASP A 129 -11.12 -0.78 -3.84
C ASP A 129 -10.97 -0.96 -5.35
N ARG A 130 -11.88 -0.38 -6.15
CA ARG A 130 -11.78 -0.40 -7.62
C ARG A 130 -10.53 0.28 -8.13
N ILE A 131 -10.17 1.44 -7.60
CA ILE A 131 -8.97 2.18 -8.04
C ILE A 131 -7.72 1.33 -7.83
N LEU A 132 -7.54 0.77 -6.64
CA LEU A 132 -6.33 0.01 -6.33
C LEU A 132 -6.27 -1.33 -7.08
N ARG A 133 -7.40 -1.99 -7.33
CA ARG A 133 -7.44 -3.18 -8.19
C ARG A 133 -7.18 -2.86 -9.67
N ASP A 134 -7.90 -1.89 -10.22
CA ASP A 134 -7.97 -1.69 -11.67
C ASP A 134 -6.85 -0.79 -12.22
N GLN A 135 -6.35 0.15 -11.41
CA GLN A 135 -5.27 1.05 -11.81
C GLN A 135 -3.89 0.50 -11.45
N VAL A 136 -3.73 -0.07 -10.24
CA VAL A 136 -2.42 -0.58 -9.76
C VAL A 136 -2.26 -2.08 -10.03
N GLY A 137 -3.34 -2.86 -9.94
CA GLY A 137 -3.33 -4.31 -10.18
C GLY A 137 -3.40 -5.18 -8.92
N PHE A 138 -3.76 -4.62 -7.75
CA PHE A 138 -3.98 -5.45 -6.56
C PHE A 138 -5.12 -6.45 -6.80
N ARG A 139 -5.01 -7.66 -6.22
CA ARG A 139 -6.05 -8.70 -6.39
C ARG A 139 -7.35 -8.36 -5.66
N LEU A 140 -7.23 -7.85 -4.43
CA LEU A 140 -8.36 -7.43 -3.59
C LEU A 140 -8.15 -5.96 -3.20
N GLY A 141 -9.25 -5.21 -3.12
CA GLY A 141 -9.20 -3.87 -2.57
C GLY A 141 -8.89 -3.89 -1.06
N PRO A 142 -8.37 -2.80 -0.47
CA PRO A 142 -8.03 -2.75 0.95
C PRO A 142 -9.22 -3.04 1.87
N PHE A 143 -10.43 -2.58 1.52
CA PHE A 143 -11.61 -2.76 2.38
C PHE A 143 -12.16 -4.19 2.28
N GLU A 144 -12.21 -4.73 1.07
CA GLU A 144 -12.50 -6.16 0.84
C GLU A 144 -11.51 -7.06 1.58
N LEU A 145 -10.22 -6.73 1.56
CA LEU A 145 -9.18 -7.48 2.28
C LEU A 145 -9.36 -7.39 3.79
N MET A 146 -9.65 -6.21 4.35
CA MET A 146 -9.88 -6.05 5.79
C MET A 146 -11.14 -6.79 6.26
N ASP A 147 -12.19 -6.84 5.44
CA ASP A 147 -13.39 -7.63 5.77
C ASP A 147 -13.13 -9.14 5.69
N LEU A 148 -12.27 -9.59 4.78
CA LEU A 148 -11.88 -11.00 4.68
C LEU A 148 -11.00 -11.45 5.86
N THR A 149 -10.00 -10.65 6.22
CA THR A 149 -9.12 -10.92 7.38
C THR A 149 -9.83 -10.70 8.71
N ALA A 150 -10.85 -9.85 8.72
CA ALA A 150 -11.59 -9.32 9.85
C ALA A 150 -10.83 -8.27 10.70
N LEU A 151 -11.57 -7.29 11.20
CA LEU A 151 -11.03 -6.16 11.95
C LEU A 151 -10.62 -6.49 13.38
N ASP A 152 -11.20 -7.51 13.99
CA ASP A 152 -10.78 -7.99 15.32
C ASP A 152 -9.42 -8.70 15.30
N VAL A 153 -8.93 -9.05 14.11
CA VAL A 153 -7.53 -9.44 13.89
C VAL A 153 -6.71 -8.24 13.40
N SER A 154 -7.21 -7.56 12.37
CA SER A 154 -6.43 -6.53 11.66
C SER A 154 -6.16 -5.28 12.50
N HIS A 155 -7.14 -4.80 13.26
CA HIS A 155 -7.01 -3.55 14.02
C HIS A 155 -6.06 -3.69 15.21
N PRO A 156 -6.14 -4.74 16.07
CA PRO A 156 -5.14 -4.95 17.12
C PRO A 156 -3.71 -5.07 16.60
N VAL A 157 -3.49 -5.72 15.45
CA VAL A 157 -2.17 -5.80 14.82
C VAL A 157 -1.67 -4.42 14.37
N MET A 158 -2.55 -3.57 13.82
CA MET A 158 -2.20 -2.18 13.49
C MET A 158 -1.76 -1.39 14.73
N GLU A 159 -2.51 -1.49 15.83
CA GLU A 159 -2.13 -0.82 17.09
C GLU A 159 -0.83 -1.36 17.68
N SER A 160 -0.63 -2.68 17.63
CA SER A 160 0.58 -3.33 18.16
C SER A 160 1.82 -2.81 17.44
N ILE A 161 1.85 -2.89 16.10
CA ILE A 161 3.00 -2.42 15.30
C ILE A 161 3.26 -0.94 15.56
N TYR A 162 2.20 -0.11 15.59
CA TYR A 162 2.33 1.31 15.86
C TYR A 162 2.99 1.61 17.22
N ARG A 163 2.50 0.98 18.30
CA ARG A 163 3.05 1.16 19.65
C ARG A 163 4.45 0.57 19.80
N GLN A 164 4.71 -0.58 19.19
CA GLN A 164 6.03 -1.23 19.21
C GLN A 164 7.10 -0.44 18.45
N TYR A 165 6.70 0.40 17.50
CA TYR A 165 7.56 1.39 16.84
C TYR A 165 7.53 2.77 17.50
N TYR A 166 7.13 2.86 18.77
CA TYR A 166 7.11 4.11 19.54
C TYR A 166 6.31 5.23 18.85
N ASP A 167 5.11 4.88 18.39
CA ASP A 167 4.14 5.80 17.80
C ASP A 167 4.62 6.45 16.49
N GLU A 168 5.48 5.76 15.75
CA GLU A 168 5.97 6.14 14.42
C GLU A 168 4.81 6.54 13.47
N PRO A 169 4.74 7.82 13.03
CA PRO A 169 3.65 8.34 12.20
C PRO A 169 3.30 7.53 10.94
N ARG A 170 4.27 6.83 10.34
CA ARG A 170 4.05 5.95 9.18
C ARG A 170 3.08 4.80 9.45
N TYR A 171 3.02 4.32 10.68
CA TYR A 171 2.20 3.16 11.06
C TYR A 171 0.91 3.55 11.78
N ARG A 172 0.61 4.85 11.90
CA ARG A 172 -0.56 5.37 12.63
C ARG A 172 -1.85 4.64 12.20
N PRO A 173 -2.61 4.04 13.14
CA PRO A 173 -3.89 3.37 12.87
C PRO A 173 -5.01 4.39 12.60
N SER A 174 -6.19 3.91 12.24
CA SER A 174 -7.36 4.75 11.94
C SER A 174 -8.48 4.59 12.97
N VAL A 175 -9.09 5.71 13.34
CA VAL A 175 -10.31 5.73 14.17
C VAL A 175 -11.47 4.98 13.51
N ILE A 176 -11.49 4.89 12.17
CA ILE A 176 -12.55 4.19 11.43
C ILE A 176 -12.59 2.72 11.80
N THR A 177 -11.43 2.06 11.87
CA THR A 177 -11.37 0.63 12.23
C THR A 177 -11.59 0.42 13.72
N ALA A 178 -11.16 1.34 14.58
CA ALA A 178 -11.46 1.29 16.02
C ALA A 178 -12.97 1.34 16.29
N GLN A 179 -13.68 2.29 15.68
CA GLN A 179 -15.13 2.44 15.84
C GLN A 179 -15.89 1.24 15.28
N ARG A 180 -15.48 0.72 14.12
CA ARG A 180 -16.08 -0.48 13.53
C ARG A 180 -15.89 -1.72 14.39
N LEU A 181 -14.69 -1.92 14.93
CA LEU A 181 -14.39 -3.01 15.86
C LEU A 181 -15.26 -2.90 17.13
N ALA A 182 -15.34 -1.71 17.74
CA ALA A 182 -16.19 -1.47 18.91
C ALA A 182 -17.68 -1.73 18.63
N GLY A 183 -18.13 -1.46 17.41
CA GLY A 183 -19.49 -1.74 16.96
C GLY A 183 -19.77 -3.19 16.55
N GLY A 184 -18.79 -4.10 16.61
CA GLY A 184 -18.94 -5.48 16.16
C GLY A 184 -19.03 -5.64 14.63
N VAL A 185 -18.75 -4.59 13.87
CA VAL A 185 -18.76 -4.56 12.40
C VAL A 185 -17.37 -4.96 11.91
N VAL A 186 -17.07 -6.24 12.01
CA VAL A 186 -15.70 -6.75 11.87
C VAL A 186 -15.39 -7.41 10.52
N GLY A 187 -16.37 -7.60 9.63
CA GLY A 187 -16.14 -8.12 8.29
C GLY A 187 -17.00 -9.34 7.93
N LYS A 188 -16.55 -10.08 6.93
CA LYS A 188 -17.29 -11.18 6.28
C LYS A 188 -17.78 -12.24 7.26
N LYS A 189 -16.98 -12.57 8.28
CA LYS A 189 -17.29 -13.65 9.23
C LYS A 189 -18.53 -13.39 10.10
N VAL A 190 -18.92 -12.13 10.29
CA VAL A 190 -20.15 -11.74 11.00
C VAL A 190 -21.24 -11.22 10.06
N GLY A 191 -20.99 -11.23 8.75
CA GLY A 191 -21.92 -10.73 7.75
C GLY A 191 -21.92 -9.21 7.55
N ASP A 192 -21.10 -8.46 8.31
CA ASP A 192 -21.13 -7.00 8.31
C ASP A 192 -19.74 -6.39 8.60
N GLY A 193 -19.31 -5.44 7.76
CA GLY A 193 -17.95 -4.90 7.70
C GLY A 193 -17.86 -3.51 7.06
N PHE A 194 -16.90 -3.32 6.15
CA PHE A 194 -16.96 -2.23 5.17
C PHE A 194 -18.07 -2.49 4.14
N TYR A 195 -18.35 -3.76 3.86
CA TYR A 195 -19.49 -4.21 3.09
C TYR A 195 -20.44 -5.06 3.95
N ARG A 196 -21.72 -5.06 3.57
CA ARG A 196 -22.66 -6.06 4.03
C ARG A 196 -22.48 -7.34 3.24
N TYR A 197 -22.60 -8.49 3.87
CA TYR A 197 -22.49 -9.79 3.22
C TYR A 197 -23.83 -10.55 3.29
N VAL A 198 -24.36 -10.92 2.13
CA VAL A 198 -25.58 -11.74 2.00
C VAL A 198 -25.17 -13.04 1.33
N GLU A 199 -25.49 -14.18 1.95
CA GLU A 199 -25.06 -15.52 1.48
C GLU A 199 -23.53 -15.62 1.23
N GLY A 200 -22.74 -14.89 2.02
CA GLY A 200 -21.28 -14.86 1.91
C GLY A 200 -20.73 -13.97 0.78
N ALA A 201 -21.59 -13.29 0.02
CA ALA A 201 -21.20 -12.36 -1.04
C ALA A 201 -21.32 -10.90 -0.59
N ALA A 202 -20.28 -10.11 -0.85
CA ALA A 202 -20.23 -8.68 -0.54
C ALA A 202 -21.25 -7.91 -1.39
N GLN A 203 -22.05 -7.06 -0.74
CA GLN A 203 -22.98 -6.16 -1.39
C GLN A 203 -22.24 -4.87 -1.77
N VAL A 204 -21.60 -4.88 -2.94
CA VAL A 204 -20.84 -3.75 -3.45
C VAL A 204 -21.76 -2.83 -4.27
N PRO A 205 -21.80 -1.51 -4.00
CA PRO A 205 -22.58 -0.57 -4.81
C PRO A 205 -22.22 -0.68 -6.30
N PRO A 206 -23.13 -0.52 -7.25
CA PRO A 206 -22.81 -0.58 -8.68
C PRO A 206 -21.84 0.54 -9.09
N GLU A 207 -21.18 0.37 -10.24
CA GLU A 207 -20.35 1.41 -10.83
C GLU A 207 -21.24 2.52 -11.43
N PRO A 208 -20.96 3.81 -11.16
CA PRO A 208 -21.70 4.90 -11.79
C PRO A 208 -21.52 4.89 -13.31
N ALA A 209 -22.62 5.04 -14.06
CA ALA A 209 -22.55 5.19 -15.51
C ALA A 209 -21.89 6.54 -15.89
N PRO A 210 -21.09 6.58 -16.98
CA PRO A 210 -20.57 7.84 -17.50
C PRO A 210 -21.70 8.81 -17.91
N PRO A 211 -21.57 10.11 -17.61
CA PRO A 211 -22.50 11.13 -18.09
C PRO A 211 -22.56 11.14 -19.63
N GLN A 212 -23.76 11.38 -20.17
CA GLN A 212 -23.96 11.57 -21.62
C GLN A 212 -23.88 13.06 -21.92
N ILE A 213 -22.80 13.48 -22.58
CA ILE A 213 -22.54 14.90 -22.90
C ILE A 213 -22.48 15.04 -24.43
N ALA A 214 -23.36 15.86 -24.99
CA ALA A 214 -23.46 16.05 -26.45
C ALA A 214 -22.26 16.82 -27.00
N ASP A 215 -21.93 17.96 -26.36
CA ASP A 215 -20.86 18.84 -26.79
C ASP A 215 -19.79 18.91 -25.71
N LEU A 216 -18.65 18.27 -25.96
CA LEU A 216 -17.50 18.32 -25.06
C LEU A 216 -16.74 19.64 -25.25
N PRO A 217 -16.34 20.33 -24.16
CA PRO A 217 -15.49 21.50 -24.26
C PRO A 217 -14.11 21.12 -24.85
N PRO A 218 -13.39 22.07 -25.46
CA PRO A 218 -12.01 21.83 -25.85
C PRO A 218 -11.16 21.61 -24.60
N VAL A 219 -10.08 20.85 -24.72
CA VAL A 219 -9.21 20.47 -23.62
C VAL A 219 -7.87 21.16 -23.75
N TRP A 220 -7.45 21.84 -22.69
CA TRP A 220 -6.11 22.39 -22.55
C TRP A 220 -5.35 21.62 -21.47
N VAL A 221 -4.10 21.25 -21.74
CA VAL A 221 -3.28 20.45 -20.84
C VAL A 221 -2.15 21.29 -20.28
N SER A 222 -2.00 21.34 -18.95
CA SER A 222 -0.92 22.07 -18.30
C SER A 222 0.45 21.63 -18.85
N PRO A 223 1.37 22.59 -19.12
CA PRO A 223 2.75 22.28 -19.48
C PRO A 223 3.51 21.45 -18.46
N LYS A 224 3.07 21.46 -17.19
CA LYS A 224 3.69 20.72 -16.08
C LYS A 224 3.03 19.36 -15.80
N ALA A 225 2.03 18.97 -16.60
CA ALA A 225 1.38 17.68 -16.43
C ALA A 225 2.38 16.52 -16.55
N ALA A 226 2.38 15.59 -15.59
CA ALA A 226 3.13 14.37 -15.70
C ALA A 226 2.64 13.54 -16.89
N ARG A 227 3.58 12.91 -17.63
CA ARG A 227 3.27 12.14 -18.85
C ARG A 227 2.44 12.92 -19.87
N ARG A 228 2.75 14.21 -20.05
CA ARG A 228 2.04 15.11 -20.97
C ARG A 228 1.97 14.58 -22.42
N PRO A 229 3.04 14.01 -23.01
CA PRO A 229 2.95 13.40 -24.33
C PRO A 229 1.89 12.29 -24.42
N GLU A 230 1.82 11.44 -23.40
CA GLU A 230 0.85 10.35 -23.30
C GLU A 230 -0.58 10.88 -23.12
N ILE A 231 -0.77 11.94 -22.34
CA ILE A 231 -2.07 12.63 -22.22
C ILE A 231 -2.51 13.17 -23.59
N TYR A 232 -1.62 13.80 -24.37
CA TYR A 232 -1.98 14.28 -25.70
C TYR A 232 -2.35 13.15 -26.64
N GLN A 233 -1.65 12.02 -26.59
CA GLN A 233 -2.00 10.84 -27.38
C GLN A 233 -3.38 10.31 -26.97
N LEU A 234 -3.62 10.15 -25.66
CA LEU A 234 -4.92 9.74 -25.13
C LEU A 234 -6.05 10.68 -25.58
N LEU A 235 -5.87 12.00 -25.47
CA LEU A 235 -6.89 12.96 -25.91
C LEU A 235 -7.17 12.86 -27.41
N LYS A 236 -6.17 12.60 -28.25
CA LYS A 236 -6.37 12.36 -29.69
C LYS A 236 -7.16 11.09 -29.94
N ASP A 237 -6.82 10.00 -29.25
CA ASP A 237 -7.49 8.70 -29.39
C ASP A 237 -8.96 8.77 -28.94
N LEU A 238 -9.25 9.59 -27.93
CA LEU A 238 -10.61 9.91 -27.48
C LEU A 238 -11.32 10.93 -28.40
N GLY A 239 -10.65 11.49 -29.41
CA GLY A 239 -11.20 12.48 -30.31
C GLY A 239 -11.58 13.79 -29.63
N ALA A 240 -10.80 14.22 -28.62
CA ALA A 240 -10.96 15.52 -27.98
C ALA A 240 -10.50 16.66 -28.90
N SER A 241 -11.13 17.83 -28.81
CA SER A 241 -10.61 19.05 -29.41
C SER A 241 -9.53 19.63 -28.48
N ILE A 242 -8.27 19.65 -28.92
CA ILE A 242 -7.13 20.00 -28.09
C ILE A 242 -6.68 21.43 -28.36
N GLU A 243 -6.62 22.26 -27.31
CA GLU A 243 -6.04 23.59 -27.41
C GLU A 243 -4.52 23.55 -27.23
N THR A 244 -3.81 24.27 -28.10
CA THR A 244 -2.34 24.36 -28.11
C THR A 244 -1.81 25.75 -27.73
N ALA A 245 -2.71 26.69 -27.41
CA ALA A 245 -2.36 28.02 -26.96
C ALA A 245 -1.60 27.97 -25.60
N GLN A 246 -0.83 29.03 -25.31
CA GLN A 246 -0.09 29.13 -24.05
C GLN A 246 -0.99 29.17 -22.81
N THR A 247 -2.23 29.67 -22.97
CA THR A 247 -3.24 29.74 -21.92
C THR A 247 -4.55 29.14 -22.42
N PRO A 248 -5.36 28.55 -21.53
CA PRO A 248 -6.65 27.96 -21.90
C PRO A 248 -7.68 29.04 -22.26
N SER A 249 -8.47 28.81 -23.32
CA SER A 249 -9.64 29.67 -23.63
C SER A 249 -10.66 29.66 -22.49
N ALA A 250 -11.61 30.61 -22.44
CA ALA A 250 -12.60 30.70 -21.36
C ALA A 250 -13.48 29.44 -21.19
N ASN A 251 -13.66 28.66 -22.26
CA ASN A 251 -14.55 27.50 -22.28
C ASN A 251 -13.80 26.16 -22.14
N ALA A 252 -12.45 26.17 -22.11
CA ALA A 252 -11.70 24.93 -22.09
C ALA A 252 -11.85 24.17 -20.75
N LEU A 253 -11.89 22.84 -20.84
CA LEU A 253 -11.58 21.97 -19.71
C LEU A 253 -10.06 22.02 -19.48
N ILE A 254 -9.64 22.47 -18.30
CA ILE A 254 -8.23 22.54 -17.93
C ILE A 254 -7.84 21.22 -17.28
N LEU A 255 -6.89 20.52 -17.88
CA LEU A 255 -6.39 19.25 -17.41
C LEU A 255 -4.99 19.40 -16.79
N VAL A 256 -4.85 18.97 -15.54
CA VAL A 256 -3.57 18.87 -14.83
C VAL A 256 -3.31 17.41 -14.47
N ALA A 257 -2.04 17.02 -14.34
CA ALA A 257 -1.66 15.68 -13.90
C ALA A 257 -0.56 15.76 -12.82
N PRO A 258 -0.92 16.12 -11.57
CA PRO A 258 0.05 16.26 -10.49
C PRO A 258 0.63 14.92 -10.04
N LEU A 259 1.88 14.97 -9.59
CA LEU A 259 2.50 13.94 -8.76
C LEU A 259 2.51 14.43 -7.31
N GLY A 260 1.74 13.80 -6.42
CA GLY A 260 1.67 14.07 -4.98
C GLY A 260 0.96 15.38 -4.57
N LEU A 261 0.80 16.35 -5.47
CA LEU A 261 0.01 17.55 -5.24
C LEU A 261 -1.48 17.31 -5.45
N ASP A 262 -2.32 18.15 -4.85
CA ASP A 262 -3.75 18.23 -5.13
C ASP A 262 -4.05 19.23 -6.27
N VAL A 263 -5.28 19.17 -6.81
CA VAL A 263 -5.71 20.00 -7.95
C VAL A 263 -5.82 21.46 -7.53
N THR A 264 -6.28 21.73 -6.30
CA THR A 264 -6.36 23.09 -5.74
C THR A 264 -5.01 23.80 -5.75
N THR A 265 -3.97 23.12 -5.27
CA THR A 265 -2.61 23.64 -5.17
C THR A 265 -2.06 23.97 -6.55
N LEU A 266 -2.23 23.07 -7.52
CA LEU A 266 -1.80 23.35 -8.90
C LEU A 266 -2.57 24.51 -9.52
N ALA A 267 -3.89 24.57 -9.35
CA ALA A 267 -4.69 25.66 -9.87
C ALA A 267 -4.23 27.02 -9.33
N ALA A 268 -3.91 27.10 -8.03
CA ALA A 268 -3.39 28.31 -7.40
C ALA A 268 -1.97 28.67 -7.91
N VAL A 269 -1.05 27.70 -7.95
CA VAL A 269 0.36 27.92 -8.33
C VAL A 269 0.50 28.30 -9.80
N GLU A 270 -0.28 27.66 -10.69
CA GLU A 270 -0.28 27.94 -12.12
C GLU A 270 -1.25 29.05 -12.54
N ARG A 271 -2.00 29.62 -11.58
CA ARG A 271 -3.01 30.68 -11.80
C ARG A 271 -4.07 30.27 -12.83
N LEU A 272 -4.52 29.02 -12.73
CA LEU A 272 -5.57 28.44 -13.55
C LEU A 272 -6.94 28.76 -12.95
N ASP A 273 -7.98 28.75 -13.78
CA ASP A 273 -9.35 28.87 -13.29
C ASP A 273 -9.78 27.56 -12.61
N PRO A 274 -9.96 27.54 -11.28
CA PRO A 274 -10.24 26.30 -10.56
C PRO A 274 -11.63 25.75 -10.90
N THR A 275 -12.56 26.58 -11.39
CA THR A 275 -13.94 26.13 -11.68
C THR A 275 -14.02 25.13 -12.83
N ARG A 276 -12.98 25.08 -13.67
CA ARG A 276 -12.87 24.23 -14.85
C ARG A 276 -11.57 23.42 -14.89
N THR A 277 -10.87 23.32 -13.76
CA THR A 277 -9.64 22.52 -13.62
C THR A 277 -9.95 21.15 -13.03
N ILE A 278 -9.48 20.10 -13.70
CA ILE A 278 -9.60 18.69 -13.30
C ILE A 278 -8.20 18.06 -13.30
N GLY A 279 -7.92 17.24 -12.27
CA GLY A 279 -6.74 16.39 -12.22
C GLY A 279 -6.98 15.04 -12.89
N ILE A 280 -5.96 14.49 -13.56
CA ILE A 280 -5.91 13.09 -14.00
C ILE A 280 -4.68 12.39 -13.40
N ASP A 281 -4.86 11.20 -12.84
CA ASP A 281 -3.76 10.40 -12.28
C ASP A 281 -3.01 9.67 -13.40
N MET A 282 -1.79 10.13 -13.68
CA MET A 282 -0.88 9.56 -14.68
C MET A 282 0.39 8.96 -14.04
N MET A 283 0.32 8.50 -12.78
CA MET A 283 1.45 7.83 -12.13
C MET A 283 1.93 6.60 -12.93
N LEU A 284 0.97 5.80 -13.42
CA LEU A 284 1.20 4.69 -14.33
C LEU A 284 0.76 5.06 -15.74
N ASP A 285 1.34 4.38 -16.72
CA ASP A 285 0.92 4.51 -18.12
C ASP A 285 -0.54 4.05 -18.29
N ASP A 286 -1.39 4.87 -18.93
CA ASP A 286 -2.82 4.61 -19.12
C ASP A 286 -3.07 3.26 -19.79
N ALA A 287 -2.25 2.90 -20.79
CA ALA A 287 -2.35 1.64 -21.52
C ALA A 287 -2.15 0.40 -20.61
N SER A 288 -1.44 0.57 -19.49
CA SER A 288 -1.18 -0.50 -18.51
C SER A 288 -2.26 -0.62 -17.43
N THR A 289 -3.27 0.26 -17.45
CA THR A 289 -4.34 0.34 -16.44
C THR A 289 -5.70 -0.01 -17.04
N LYS A 290 -6.60 -0.51 -16.19
CA LYS A 290 -8.00 -0.80 -16.55
C LYS A 290 -8.96 0.32 -16.13
N ARG A 291 -8.45 1.35 -15.43
CA ARG A 291 -9.25 2.45 -14.88
C ARG A 291 -8.46 3.75 -14.86
N ARG A 292 -9.15 4.84 -15.23
CA ARG A 292 -8.66 6.23 -15.07
C ARG A 292 -9.22 6.84 -13.81
N VAL A 293 -8.45 7.72 -13.18
CA VAL A 293 -8.87 8.44 -11.98
C VAL A 293 -8.78 9.93 -12.23
N LEU A 294 -9.92 10.60 -12.07
CA LEU A 294 -10.04 12.05 -12.17
C LEU A 294 -10.27 12.65 -10.78
N ALA A 295 -9.67 13.79 -10.50
CA ALA A 295 -9.87 14.52 -9.26
C ALA A 295 -10.47 15.91 -9.53
N THR A 296 -11.51 16.25 -8.76
CA THR A 296 -12.06 17.61 -8.71
C THR A 296 -11.31 18.46 -7.68
N ASN A 297 -11.54 19.76 -7.67
CA ASN A 297 -11.22 20.67 -6.57
C ASN A 297 -12.51 21.28 -5.98
N PRO A 298 -12.47 22.00 -4.84
CA PRO A 298 -13.66 22.57 -4.19
C PRO A 298 -14.49 23.51 -5.07
N ALA A 299 -13.90 24.10 -6.11
CA ALA A 299 -14.60 25.03 -7.02
C ALA A 299 -15.03 24.38 -8.34
N THR A 300 -14.62 23.14 -8.65
CA THR A 300 -14.94 22.48 -9.91
C THR A 300 -16.45 22.44 -10.14
N ARG A 301 -16.90 22.99 -11.27
CA ARG A 301 -18.31 22.96 -11.62
C ARG A 301 -18.75 21.56 -12.06
N PRO A 302 -20.00 21.16 -11.78
CA PRO A 302 -20.54 19.86 -12.19
C PRO A 302 -20.47 19.60 -13.69
N ASP A 303 -20.72 20.60 -14.54
CA ASP A 303 -20.67 20.45 -16.01
C ASP A 303 -19.27 20.11 -16.51
N MET A 304 -18.23 20.74 -15.95
CA MET A 304 -16.83 20.43 -16.29
C MET A 304 -16.38 19.08 -15.77
N ARG A 305 -16.80 18.70 -14.56
CA ARG A 305 -16.59 17.36 -14.00
C ARG A 305 -17.22 16.29 -14.89
N ASP A 306 -18.47 16.50 -15.30
CA ASP A 306 -19.24 15.52 -16.07
C ASP A 306 -18.72 15.43 -17.51
N ALA A 307 -18.30 16.54 -18.11
CA ALA A 307 -17.60 16.56 -19.39
C ALA A 307 -16.28 15.79 -19.34
N ALA A 308 -15.47 15.98 -18.29
CA ALA A 308 -14.23 15.24 -18.11
C ALA A 308 -14.49 13.73 -17.97
N HIS A 309 -15.46 13.35 -17.14
CA HIS A 309 -15.84 11.94 -16.97
C HIS A 309 -16.32 11.33 -18.31
N ALA A 310 -17.23 12.01 -19.02
CA ALA A 310 -17.73 11.54 -20.32
C ALA A 310 -16.61 11.38 -21.34
N LEU A 311 -15.70 12.36 -21.45
CA LEU A 311 -14.56 12.30 -22.36
C LEU A 311 -13.66 11.09 -22.06
N PHE A 312 -13.22 10.95 -20.81
CA PHE A 312 -12.27 9.89 -20.43
C PHE A 312 -12.90 8.50 -20.33
N ALA A 313 -14.22 8.36 -20.48
CA ALA A 313 -14.91 7.08 -20.56
C ALA A 313 -15.30 6.68 -21.99
N LYS A 314 -15.01 7.51 -23.00
CA LYS A 314 -15.52 7.34 -24.38
C LYS A 314 -15.04 6.06 -25.08
N ASP A 315 -13.87 5.55 -24.71
CA ASP A 315 -13.33 4.27 -25.18
C ASP A 315 -13.79 3.06 -24.34
N GLY A 316 -14.71 3.27 -23.40
CA GLY A 316 -15.24 2.23 -22.51
C GLY A 316 -14.34 1.89 -21.32
N LYS A 317 -13.18 2.56 -21.15
CA LYS A 317 -12.35 2.37 -19.95
C LYS A 317 -13.07 2.96 -18.74
N ALA A 318 -13.07 2.24 -17.63
CA ALA A 318 -13.71 2.68 -16.39
C ALA A 318 -13.07 3.96 -15.86
N VAL A 319 -13.89 4.87 -15.29
CA VAL A 319 -13.42 6.15 -14.74
C VAL A 319 -13.95 6.31 -13.32
N SER A 320 -13.05 6.63 -12.39
CA SER A 320 -13.43 7.07 -11.04
C SER A 320 -13.21 8.57 -10.92
N VAL A 321 -14.24 9.31 -10.53
CA VAL A 321 -14.13 10.72 -10.15
C VAL A 321 -14.07 10.82 -8.62
N ILE A 322 -12.98 11.34 -8.10
CA ILE A 322 -12.74 11.52 -6.65
C ILE A 322 -12.73 13.00 -6.28
N ARG A 323 -12.90 13.29 -4.98
CA ARG A 323 -12.66 14.64 -4.46
C ARG A 323 -11.17 14.97 -4.47
N ASP A 324 -10.87 16.24 -4.22
CA ASP A 324 -9.49 16.70 -4.22
C ASP A 324 -8.65 15.98 -3.18
N SER A 325 -7.42 15.60 -3.55
CA SER A 325 -6.52 14.81 -2.72
C SER A 325 -5.09 14.98 -3.20
N GLY A 326 -4.19 15.33 -2.27
CA GLY A 326 -2.75 15.29 -2.53
C GLY A 326 -2.34 13.85 -2.80
N GLY A 327 -1.93 13.54 -4.04
CA GLY A 327 -1.52 12.20 -4.46
C GLY A 327 -2.67 11.26 -4.86
N PHE A 328 -3.87 11.77 -5.18
CA PHE A 328 -5.03 10.95 -5.57
C PHE A 328 -5.30 9.82 -4.55
N VAL A 329 -5.61 8.60 -5.02
CA VAL A 329 -5.72 7.38 -4.20
C VAL A 329 -4.49 6.49 -4.45
N SER A 330 -4.21 6.19 -5.71
CA SER A 330 -3.14 5.25 -6.08
C SER A 330 -1.76 5.77 -5.70
N GLN A 331 -1.47 7.06 -5.94
CA GLN A 331 -0.14 7.61 -5.60
C GLN A 331 0.10 7.58 -4.09
N ARG A 332 -0.89 7.99 -3.27
CA ARG A 332 -0.80 7.92 -1.81
C ARG A 332 -0.46 6.52 -1.32
N VAL A 333 -1.27 5.54 -1.73
CA VAL A 333 -1.15 4.17 -1.24
C VAL A 333 0.15 3.53 -1.72
N VAL A 334 0.46 3.63 -3.01
CA VAL A 334 1.65 3.01 -3.58
C VAL A 334 2.92 3.68 -3.05
N ALA A 335 2.99 5.00 -3.01
CA ALA A 335 4.16 5.69 -2.49
C ALA A 335 4.37 5.38 -1.01
N THR A 336 3.31 5.22 -0.21
CA THR A 336 3.43 4.79 1.19
C THR A 336 3.97 3.36 1.32
N ILE A 337 3.49 2.42 0.49
CA ILE A 337 4.01 1.05 0.42
C ILE A 337 5.50 1.05 0.10
N VAL A 338 5.90 1.76 -0.96
CA VAL A 338 7.30 1.86 -1.40
C VAL A 338 8.15 2.52 -0.31
N ASN A 339 7.64 3.56 0.36
CA ASN A 339 8.37 4.26 1.40
C ASN A 339 8.64 3.37 2.62
N ILE A 340 7.65 2.58 3.04
CA ILE A 340 7.83 1.59 4.13
C ILE A 340 8.85 0.53 3.71
N ALA A 341 8.71 -0.03 2.51
CA ALA A 341 9.62 -1.04 1.97
C ALA A 341 11.08 -0.56 1.93
N THR A 342 11.31 0.65 1.44
CA THR A 342 12.66 1.25 1.38
C THR A 342 13.21 1.57 2.77
N ASP A 343 12.38 1.95 3.74
CA ASP A 343 12.76 2.16 5.13
C ASP A 343 13.15 0.83 5.81
N MET A 344 12.46 -0.27 5.49
CA MET A 344 12.82 -1.62 5.96
C MET A 344 14.20 -2.06 5.46
N CYS A 345 14.49 -1.85 4.16
CA CYS A 345 15.82 -2.11 3.61
C CYS A 345 16.88 -1.20 4.24
N GLN A 346 16.58 0.08 4.47
CA GLN A 346 17.49 1.02 5.13
C GLN A 346 17.89 0.56 6.54
N GLN A 347 16.95 -0.04 7.28
CA GLN A 347 17.16 -0.54 8.63
C GLN A 347 17.81 -1.94 8.66
N GLY A 348 18.00 -2.58 7.51
CA GLY A 348 18.52 -3.94 7.44
C GLY A 348 17.56 -5.00 7.99
N ILE A 349 16.25 -4.73 8.01
CA ILE A 349 15.24 -5.69 8.47
C ILE A 349 15.26 -6.93 7.57
N CYS A 350 15.41 -6.73 6.27
CA CYS A 350 15.56 -7.77 5.26
C CYS A 350 16.30 -7.22 4.04
N SER A 351 16.84 -8.11 3.21
CA SER A 351 17.41 -7.73 1.91
C SER A 351 16.31 -7.27 0.93
N PRO A 352 16.63 -6.47 -0.10
CA PRO A 352 15.70 -6.17 -1.18
C PRO A 352 15.10 -7.42 -1.83
N ALA A 353 15.88 -8.49 -1.98
CA ALA A 353 15.43 -9.74 -2.59
C ALA A 353 14.41 -10.48 -1.69
N ASP A 354 14.69 -10.60 -0.40
CA ASP A 354 13.78 -11.22 0.57
C ASP A 354 12.48 -10.42 0.68
N LEU A 355 12.56 -9.09 0.69
CA LEU A 355 11.39 -8.21 0.76
C LEU A 355 10.43 -8.44 -0.43
N GLU A 356 10.99 -8.48 -1.64
CA GLU A 356 10.22 -8.69 -2.87
C GLU A 356 9.50 -10.05 -2.85
N LEU A 357 10.19 -11.12 -2.46
CA LEU A 357 9.62 -12.45 -2.34
C LEU A 357 8.54 -12.51 -1.26
N ALA A 358 8.85 -11.99 -0.07
CA ALA A 358 7.96 -12.01 1.08
C ALA A 358 6.64 -11.30 0.80
N VAL A 359 6.70 -10.10 0.24
CA VAL A 359 5.51 -9.29 -0.04
C VAL A 359 4.68 -9.90 -1.19
N THR A 360 5.33 -10.38 -2.25
CA THR A 360 4.61 -10.97 -3.38
C THR A 360 3.89 -12.26 -2.97
N LEU A 361 4.55 -13.14 -2.22
CA LEU A 361 4.00 -14.42 -1.81
C LEU A 361 3.06 -14.32 -0.59
N GLY A 362 3.39 -13.44 0.36
CA GLY A 362 2.66 -13.28 1.64
C GLY A 362 1.47 -12.34 1.55
N LEU A 363 1.59 -11.21 0.83
CA LEU A 363 0.50 -10.23 0.68
C LEU A 363 -0.23 -10.36 -0.66
N GLY A 364 0.27 -11.17 -1.60
CA GLY A 364 -0.34 -11.33 -2.91
C GLY A 364 -0.31 -10.06 -3.75
N TYR A 365 0.70 -9.21 -3.56
CA TYR A 365 0.88 -8.01 -4.37
C TYR A 365 1.17 -8.39 -5.83
N PRO A 366 0.76 -7.57 -6.81
CA PRO A 366 1.01 -7.86 -8.23
C PRO A 366 2.51 -7.89 -8.57
N MET A 367 3.32 -7.20 -7.77
CA MET A 367 4.78 -7.17 -7.82
C MET A 367 5.32 -6.75 -6.47
N GLY A 368 6.60 -7.04 -6.21
CA GLY A 368 7.28 -6.58 -5.01
C GLY A 368 7.31 -5.05 -4.92
N PRO A 369 7.39 -4.49 -3.70
CA PRO A 369 7.19 -3.06 -3.47
C PRO A 369 8.31 -2.19 -4.06
N LEU A 370 9.55 -2.67 -4.09
CA LEU A 370 10.66 -1.94 -4.71
C LEU A 370 10.55 -1.99 -6.23
N ALA A 371 10.15 -3.14 -6.81
CA ALA A 371 9.82 -3.24 -8.24
C ALA A 371 8.68 -2.32 -8.65
N LEU A 372 7.66 -2.18 -7.80
CA LEU A 372 6.56 -1.25 -8.03
C LEU A 372 7.05 0.20 -8.06
N GLY A 373 7.93 0.58 -7.14
CA GLY A 373 8.57 1.90 -7.15
C GLY A 373 9.46 2.12 -8.38
N ASP A 374 10.21 1.12 -8.81
CA ASP A 374 11.02 1.17 -10.03
C ASP A 374 10.15 1.33 -11.29
N ARG A 375 9.00 0.63 -11.36
CA ARG A 375 8.04 0.75 -12.46
C ARG A 375 7.44 2.15 -12.58
N ILE A 376 7.21 2.81 -11.44
CA ILE A 376 6.71 4.20 -11.40
C ILE A 376 7.82 5.19 -11.73
N GLY A 377 9.06 4.84 -11.40
CA GLY A 377 10.22 5.70 -11.44
C GLY A 377 10.58 6.15 -10.02
N PRO A 378 11.76 5.79 -9.49
CA PRO A 378 12.18 6.16 -8.13
C PRO A 378 12.13 7.67 -7.86
N THR A 379 12.47 8.47 -8.86
CA THR A 379 12.37 9.95 -8.81
C THR A 379 10.92 10.42 -8.69
N ASN A 380 9.99 9.80 -9.41
CA ASN A 380 8.56 10.13 -9.34
C ASN A 380 7.98 9.76 -7.98
N VAL A 381 8.33 8.59 -7.42
CA VAL A 381 7.89 8.21 -6.06
C VAL A 381 8.42 9.19 -5.02
N LEU A 382 9.68 9.60 -5.15
CA LEU A 382 10.29 10.61 -4.30
C LEU A 382 9.53 11.95 -4.40
N GLU A 383 9.23 12.43 -5.60
CA GLU A 383 8.45 13.64 -5.85
C GLU A 383 7.04 13.55 -5.23
N ILE A 384 6.34 12.43 -5.43
CA ILE A 384 5.01 12.20 -4.85
C ILE A 384 5.05 12.39 -3.33
N LEU A 385 5.99 11.75 -2.64
CA LEU A 385 6.07 11.83 -1.18
C LEU A 385 6.49 13.22 -0.68
N PHE A 386 7.40 13.90 -1.37
CA PHE A 386 7.76 15.28 -1.04
C PHE A 386 6.58 16.23 -1.18
N ASN A 387 5.85 16.13 -2.28
CA ASN A 387 4.69 16.95 -2.55
C ASN A 387 3.56 16.65 -1.57
N MET A 388 3.31 15.38 -1.26
CA MET A 388 2.35 15.00 -0.22
C MET A 388 2.77 15.50 1.16
N GLN A 389 4.05 15.41 1.52
CA GLN A 389 4.56 15.98 2.78
C GLN A 389 4.31 17.49 2.84
N THR A 390 4.43 18.18 1.71
CA THR A 390 4.17 19.63 1.60
C THR A 390 2.68 19.96 1.75
N VAL A 391 1.80 19.18 1.10
CA VAL A 391 0.34 19.36 1.16
C VAL A 391 -0.20 19.10 2.56
N TYR A 392 0.20 17.99 3.19
CA TYR A 392 -0.39 17.55 4.45
C TYR A 392 0.39 18.01 5.69
N GLY A 393 1.66 18.40 5.57
CA GLY A 393 2.55 18.67 6.69
C GLY A 393 2.80 17.46 7.62
N ASP A 394 2.34 16.26 7.24
CA ASP A 394 2.37 15.08 8.10
C ASP A 394 3.71 14.32 7.93
N PRO A 395 4.48 14.10 9.02
CA PRO A 395 5.73 13.34 8.96
C PRO A 395 5.57 11.88 8.51
N ARG A 396 4.34 11.35 8.45
CA ARG A 396 4.00 10.08 7.81
C ARG A 396 4.54 9.99 6.38
N TYR A 397 4.51 11.08 5.63
CA TYR A 397 4.90 11.09 4.22
C TYR A 397 6.37 11.37 3.99
N ARG A 398 7.18 11.53 5.04
CA ARG A 398 8.61 11.81 4.88
C ARG A 398 9.30 10.68 4.09
N PRO A 399 9.92 10.97 2.93
CA PRO A 399 10.66 9.96 2.19
C PRO A 399 11.81 9.37 3.02
N SER A 400 11.96 8.03 3.00
CA SER A 400 13.05 7.32 3.68
C SER A 400 14.42 7.74 3.10
N PRO A 401 15.52 7.65 3.87
CA PRO A 401 16.85 7.94 3.34
C PRO A 401 17.22 7.07 2.13
N TRP A 402 16.83 5.79 2.13
CA TRP A 402 17.04 4.86 1.02
C TRP A 402 16.38 5.36 -0.27
N LEU A 403 15.09 5.70 -0.20
CA LEU A 403 14.35 6.26 -1.34
C LEU A 403 14.90 7.60 -1.78
N ARG A 404 15.24 8.51 -0.84
CA ARG A 404 15.82 9.83 -1.17
C ARG A 404 17.08 9.69 -2.00
N ARG A 405 18.02 8.84 -1.56
CA ARG A 405 19.31 8.66 -2.23
C ARG A 405 19.13 8.04 -3.62
N ARG A 406 18.38 6.93 -3.71
CA ARG A 406 18.19 6.22 -4.99
C ARG A 406 17.33 7.01 -5.97
N GLY A 407 16.25 7.62 -5.49
CA GLY A 407 15.38 8.48 -6.29
C GLY A 407 16.09 9.73 -6.82
N ALA A 408 16.97 10.35 -6.02
CA ALA A 408 17.75 11.52 -6.46
C ALA A 408 18.86 11.15 -7.46
N LEU A 409 19.42 9.94 -7.36
CA LEU A 409 20.48 9.45 -8.25
C LEU A 409 19.94 8.69 -9.47
N GLY A 410 18.63 8.53 -9.60
CA GLY A 410 18.02 7.72 -10.67
C GLY A 410 18.37 6.23 -10.59
N LEU A 411 18.74 5.73 -9.41
CA LEU A 411 19.06 4.33 -9.18
C LEU A 411 17.80 3.51 -8.92
N SER A 412 17.85 2.22 -9.27
CA SER A 412 16.83 1.26 -8.84
C SER A 412 16.72 1.23 -7.31
N LEU A 413 15.50 1.08 -6.80
CA LEU A 413 15.22 0.88 -5.39
C LEU A 413 15.76 -0.43 -4.84
N LYS A 414 16.13 -1.37 -5.72
CA LYS A 414 16.78 -2.65 -5.39
C LYS A 414 18.30 -2.54 -5.29
N HIS A 415 18.89 -1.40 -5.65
CA HIS A 415 20.33 -1.22 -5.60
C HIS A 415 20.84 -1.24 -4.16
N GLU A 416 21.77 -2.14 -3.86
CA GLU A 416 22.43 -2.28 -2.55
C GLU A 416 23.76 -1.52 -2.54
N GLU A 417 24.09 -0.90 -1.40
CA GLU A 417 25.39 -0.25 -1.18
C GLU A 417 26.42 -1.34 -0.87
N ILE A 418 27.64 -1.23 -1.43
CA ILE A 418 28.74 -2.19 -1.23
C ILE A 418 29.49 -1.88 0.06
#